data_AF-R9L385-F1
#
_entry.id   AF-R9L385-F1
#
_cell.length_a   1.000
_cell.length_b   1.000
_cell.length_c   1.000
_cell.angle_alpha   90.00
_cell.angle_beta   90.00
_cell.angle_gamma   90.00
#
_symmetry.space_group_name_H-M   'P 1'
#
loop_
_entity.id
_entity.type
_entity.pdbx_description
1 polymer ?
#
loop_
_entity_poly.entity_id
_entity_poly.type
_entity_poly.pdbx_seq_one_letter_code
_entity_poly.pdbx_strand_id
1 'polypeptide(L)'
;MKEKVLSMIALITVFVPLTAAFVWKSDSPAATAIIIGYCIFAAVSFVYALFLFVKMKLRDINTKIALGVNAVYVVGILVTVIIPHLLNR
;
A
#
# COMPACT_ATOMS: atom_id res chain seq x y z
N MET A 1 22.43 10.45 -5.59
CA MET A 1 21.65 10.92 -4.42
C MET A 1 20.15 10.86 -4.65
N LYS A 2 19.63 11.42 -5.75
CA LYS A 2 18.18 11.43 -6.07
C LYS A 2 17.53 10.04 -6.00
N GLU A 3 18.10 9.04 -6.67
CA GLU A 3 17.56 7.66 -6.68
C GLU A 3 17.46 7.02 -5.29
N LYS A 4 18.46 7.24 -4.43
CA LYS A 4 18.43 6.78 -3.02
C LYS A 4 17.27 7.41 -2.25
N VAL A 5 17.00 8.69 -2.48
CA VAL A 5 15.89 9.41 -1.84
C VAL A 5 14.54 8.86 -2.32
N LEU A 6 14.35 8.67 -3.63
CA LEU A 6 13.11 8.09 -4.16
C LEU A 6 12.85 6.67 -3.60
N SER A 7 13.89 5.85 -3.54
CA SER A 7 13.78 4.51 -2.99
C SER A 7 13.50 4.51 -1.47
N MET A 8 14.08 5.43 -0.71
CA MET A 8 13.75 5.63 0.71
C MET A 8 12.29 6.07 0.90
N ILE A 9 11.79 6.98 0.06
CA ILE A 9 10.39 7.40 0.10
C ILE A 9 9.47 6.19 -0.12
N ALA A 10 9.76 5.36 -1.13
CA ALA A 10 8.99 4.14 -1.40
C ALA A 10 8.96 3.17 -0.21
N LEU A 11 10.06 3.07 0.53
CA LEU A 11 10.11 2.24 1.73
C LEU A 11 9.30 2.85 2.88
N ILE A 12 9.38 4.16 3.09
CA ILE A 12 8.66 4.83 4.17
C ILE A 12 7.13 4.75 3.97
N THR A 13 6.66 4.82 2.72
CA THR A 13 5.21 4.74 2.44
C THR A 13 4.59 3.39 2.81
N VAL A 14 5.39 2.33 2.97
CA VAL A 14 4.95 1.00 3.44
C VAL A 14 4.39 1.04 4.87
N PHE A 15 4.90 1.94 5.70
CA PHE A 15 4.50 2.01 7.12
C PHE A 15 3.12 2.63 7.29
N VAL A 16 2.67 3.48 6.36
CA VAL A 16 1.37 4.16 6.48
C VAL A 16 0.23 3.14 6.50
N PRO A 17 0.05 2.22 5.52
CA PRO A 17 -0.97 1.18 5.60
C PRO A 17 -0.83 0.28 6.84
N LEU A 18 0.39 0.03 7.30
CA LEU A 18 0.68 -0.76 8.50
C LEU A 18 0.08 -0.13 9.78
N THR A 19 0.06 1.21 9.86
CA THR A 19 -0.55 1.92 11.01
C THR A 19 -2.06 1.71 11.12
N ALA A 20 -2.74 1.28 10.03
CA ALA A 20 -4.16 0.97 10.07
C ALA A 20 -4.49 -0.10 11.12
N ALA A 21 -3.61 -1.08 11.34
CA ALA A 21 -3.78 -2.12 12.34
C ALA A 21 -3.82 -1.58 13.79
N PHE A 22 -3.23 -0.41 14.03
CA PHE A 22 -3.18 0.22 15.35
C PHE A 22 -4.27 1.30 15.54
N VAL A 23 -4.67 1.96 14.46
CA VAL A 23 -5.66 3.06 14.49
C VAL A 23 -7.09 2.54 14.32
N TRP A 24 -7.27 1.37 13.70
CA TRP A 24 -8.59 0.79 13.48
C TRP A 24 -9.32 0.50 14.79
N LYS A 25 -10.47 1.14 14.96
CA LYS A 25 -11.40 0.88 16.06
C LYS A 25 -12.80 0.72 15.49
N SER A 26 -13.32 -0.50 15.53
CA SER A 26 -14.58 -0.90 14.89
C SER A 26 -15.80 -0.08 15.32
N ASP A 27 -15.81 0.44 16.55
CA ASP A 27 -16.91 1.25 17.10
C ASP A 27 -16.88 2.72 16.68
N SER A 28 -15.87 3.16 15.93
CA SER A 28 -15.81 4.55 15.47
C SER A 28 -16.67 4.76 14.23
N PRO A 29 -17.53 5.80 14.17
CA PRO A 29 -18.26 6.15 12.96
C PRO A 29 -17.33 6.54 11.80
N ALA A 30 -16.08 6.91 12.10
CA ALA A 30 -15.05 7.21 11.10
C ALA A 30 -14.23 5.99 10.66
N ALA A 31 -14.43 4.81 11.27
CA ALA A 31 -13.61 3.62 11.02
C ALA A 31 -13.55 3.31 9.52
N THR A 32 -14.72 3.12 8.88
CA THR A 32 -14.83 2.79 7.46
C THR A 32 -14.09 3.80 6.56
N ALA A 33 -14.23 5.10 6.82
CA ALA A 33 -13.56 6.15 6.06
C ALA A 33 -12.02 6.07 6.23
N ILE A 34 -11.55 5.77 7.44
CA ILE A 34 -10.13 5.60 7.74
C ILE A 34 -9.56 4.40 6.97
N ILE A 35 -10.21 3.23 6.98
CA ILE A 35 -9.75 2.07 6.19
C ILE A 35 -9.73 2.38 4.70
N ILE A 36 -10.76 3.02 4.16
CA ILE A 36 -10.79 3.37 2.73
C ILE A 36 -9.58 4.25 2.39
N GLY A 37 -9.28 5.24 3.24
CA GLY A 37 -8.08 6.07 3.10
C GLY A 37 -6.78 5.24 3.05
N TYR A 38 -6.63 4.29 3.98
CA TYR A 38 -5.48 3.39 4.00
C TYR A 38 -5.40 2.47 2.77
N CYS A 39 -6.53 1.97 2.28
CA CYS A 39 -6.59 1.15 1.07
C CYS A 39 -6.13 1.95 -0.17
N ILE A 40 -6.62 3.18 -0.32
CA ILE A 40 -6.21 4.08 -1.40
C ILE A 40 -4.71 4.36 -1.31
N PHE A 41 -4.21 4.67 -0.11
CA PHE A 41 -2.80 4.95 0.11
C PHE A 41 -1.91 3.74 -0.24
N ALA A 42 -2.32 2.53 0.16
CA ALA A 42 -1.62 1.30 -0.19
C ALA A 42 -1.55 1.09 -1.72
N ALA A 43 -2.65 1.33 -2.43
CA ALA A 43 -2.68 1.23 -3.89
C ALA A 43 -1.77 2.25 -4.57
N VAL A 44 -1.78 3.51 -4.13
CA VAL A 44 -0.90 4.57 -4.67
C VAL A 44 0.57 4.23 -4.39
N SER A 45 0.89 3.79 -3.17
CA SER A 45 2.23 3.37 -2.77
C SER A 45 2.73 2.18 -3.60
N PHE A 46 1.86 1.21 -3.90
CA PHE A 46 2.16 0.11 -4.80
C PHE A 46 2.49 0.60 -6.23
N VAL A 47 1.64 1.47 -6.80
CA VAL A 47 1.85 2.03 -8.14
C VAL A 47 3.17 2.82 -8.20
N TYR A 48 3.49 3.58 -7.15
CA TYR A 48 4.75 4.30 -7.05
C TYR A 48 5.96 3.34 -7.04
N ALA A 49 5.95 2.31 -6.19
CA ALA A 49 7.01 1.32 -6.14
C ALA A 49 7.16 0.56 -7.47
N LEU A 50 6.04 0.23 -8.12
CA LEU A 50 6.02 -0.42 -9.42
C LEU A 50 6.62 0.48 -10.51
N PHE A 51 6.30 1.78 -10.49
CA PHE A 51 6.88 2.76 -11.41
C PHE A 51 8.40 2.87 -11.23
N LEU A 52 8.89 2.95 -10.00
CA LEU A 52 10.33 2.97 -9.72
C LEU A 52 11.02 1.69 -10.23
N PHE A 53 10.40 0.53 -10.01
CA PHE A 53 10.95 -0.76 -10.39
C PHE A 53 10.97 -1.00 -11.91
N VAL A 54 9.88 -0.65 -12.61
CA VAL A 54 9.70 -0.94 -14.04
C VAL A 54 10.26 0.18 -14.93
N LYS A 55 9.89 1.44 -14.65
CA LYS A 55 10.24 2.57 -15.53
C LYS A 55 11.60 3.15 -15.19
N MET A 56 11.88 3.41 -13.91
CA MET A 56 13.18 3.93 -13.50
C MET A 56 14.25 2.84 -13.33
N LYS A 57 13.87 1.55 -13.43
CA LYS A 57 14.75 0.39 -13.24
C LYS A 57 15.52 0.42 -11.91
N LEU A 58 14.98 1.08 -10.90
CA LEU A 58 15.54 1.10 -9.55
C LEU A 58 15.18 -0.22 -8.86
N ARG A 59 16.15 -1.13 -8.78
CA ARG A 59 15.99 -2.50 -8.28
C ARG A 59 16.78 -2.73 -6.98
N ASP A 60 17.03 -1.66 -6.25
CA ASP A 60 17.67 -1.74 -4.95
C ASP A 60 16.74 -2.43 -3.92
N ILE A 61 17.32 -2.81 -2.79
CA ILE A 61 16.63 -3.58 -1.75
C ILE A 61 15.39 -2.84 -1.25
N ASN A 62 15.46 -1.52 -1.07
CA ASN A 62 14.34 -0.75 -0.51
C ASN A 62 13.16 -0.73 -1.50
N THR A 63 13.41 -0.50 -2.80
CA THR A 63 12.36 -0.55 -3.83
C THR A 63 11.74 -1.95 -3.92
N LYS A 64 12.55 -3.02 -3.81
CA LYS A 64 12.05 -4.41 -3.82
C LYS A 64 11.16 -4.72 -2.61
N ILE A 65 11.59 -4.32 -1.41
CA ILE A 65 10.79 -4.48 -0.19
C ILE A 65 9.50 -3.68 -0.31
N ALA A 66 9.59 -2.41 -0.72
CA ALA A 66 8.44 -1.56 -0.92
C ALA A 66 7.44 -2.19 -1.91
N LEU A 67 7.91 -2.68 -3.05
CA LEU A 67 7.06 -3.32 -4.03
C LEU A 67 6.41 -4.60 -3.47
N GLY A 68 7.20 -5.45 -2.81
CA GLY A 68 6.71 -6.72 -2.25
C GLY A 68 5.65 -6.50 -1.17
N VAL A 69 5.92 -5.62 -0.20
CA VAL A 69 4.98 -5.38 0.91
C VAL A 69 3.71 -4.67 0.43
N ASN A 70 3.84 -3.64 -0.43
CA ASN A 70 2.66 -2.99 -0.99
C ASN A 70 1.84 -3.93 -1.89
N ALA A 71 2.48 -4.90 -2.57
CA ALA A 71 1.77 -5.93 -3.33
C ALA A 71 0.91 -6.81 -2.41
N VAL A 72 1.45 -7.21 -1.25
CA VAL A 72 0.70 -7.97 -0.23
C VAL A 72 -0.51 -7.18 0.25
N TYR A 73 -0.37 -5.88 0.48
CA TYR A 73 -1.51 -5.02 0.85
C TYR A 73 -2.58 -4.99 -0.24
N VAL A 74 -2.20 -4.77 -1.50
CA VAL A 74 -3.15 -4.71 -2.62
C VAL A 74 -3.86 -6.05 -2.81
N VAL A 75 -3.14 -7.18 -2.72
CA VAL A 75 -3.74 -8.51 -2.78
C VAL A 75 -4.71 -8.74 -1.62
N GLY A 76 -4.32 -8.35 -0.40
CA GLY A 76 -5.20 -8.40 0.76
C GLY A 76 -6.51 -7.63 0.54
N ILE A 77 -6.42 -6.40 0.03
CA ILE A 77 -7.59 -5.57 -0.30
C ILE A 77 -8.45 -6.24 -1.37
N LEU A 78 -7.85 -6.78 -2.43
CA LEU A 78 -8.58 -7.47 -3.49
C LEU A 78 -9.37 -8.67 -2.95
N VAL A 79 -8.73 -9.52 -2.13
CA VAL A 79 -9.34 -10.74 -1.61
C VAL A 79 -10.40 -10.46 -0.53
N THR A 80 -10.17 -9.47 0.33
CA THR A 80 -11.04 -9.21 1.48
C THR A 80 -12.16 -8.20 1.21
N VAL A 81 -11.95 -7.27 0.28
CA VAL A 81 -12.90 -6.18 0.02
C VAL A 81 -13.53 -6.34 -1.36
N ILE A 82 -12.73 -6.47 -2.42
CA ILE A 82 -13.22 -6.35 -3.79
C ILE A 82 -13.93 -7.64 -4.25
N ILE A 83 -13.29 -8.80 -4.12
CA ILE A 83 -13.85 -10.08 -4.59
C ILE A 83 -15.19 -10.41 -3.90
N PRO A 84 -15.32 -10.31 -2.55
CA PRO A 84 -16.61 -10.57 -1.89
C PRO A 84 -17.71 -9.62 -2.36
N HIS A 85 -17.38 -8.35 -2.60
CA HIS A 85 -18.35 -7.36 -3.08
C HIS A 85 -18.78 -7.60 -4.53
N LEU A 86 -17.91 -8.19 -5.36
CA LEU A 86 -18.23 -8.58 -6.74
C LEU A 86 -19.05 -9.87 -6.80
N LEU A 87 -18.81 -10.82 -5.89
CA LEU A 87 -19.49 -12.11 -5.88
C LEU A 87 -20.88 -12.05 -5.23
N ASN A 88 -21.09 -11.12 -4.30
CA ASN A 88 -22.35 -10.95 -3.56
C ASN A 88 -23.30 -9.92 -4.19
N ARG A 89 -23.06 -9.55 -5.46
CA ARG A 89 -23.88 -8.67 -6.30
C ARG A 89 -24.59 -9.48 -7.37
#